data_AF-A0A2X0I7Q3-F1
#
_entry.id   AF-A0A2X0I7Q3-F1
#
_cell.length_a   1.000
_cell.length_b   1.000
_cell.length_c   1.000
_cell.angle_alpha   90.00
_cell.angle_beta   90.00
_cell.angle_gamma   90.00
#
_symmetry.space_group_name_H-M   'P 1'
#
loop_
_entity.id
_entity.type
_entity.pdbx_description
1 polymer ?
#
loop_
_entity_poly.entity_id
_entity_poly.type
_entity_poly.pdbx_seq_one_letter_code
_entity_poly.pdbx_strand_id
1 'polypeptide(L)'
;MSRAIKSLAALALTGASVLGVTSQASADPNPNNYGDRPTTIQLRTSDHVGVYTAADPGSGKVNGNLTLSPGDYIVATCWVVGANVGSAGDVWYRTAQVHINGGGDIYTGAAYTFAPYVDYAAAFHNVPGVPHCL
;
A
#
# COMPACT_ATOMS: atom_id res chain seq x y z
N MET A 1 -53.47 23.90 62.59
CA MET A 1 -52.54 24.26 61.48
C MET A 1 -52.35 23.01 60.63
N SER A 2 -53.11 22.91 59.55
CA SER A 2 -53.23 21.71 58.72
C SER A 2 -52.33 21.81 57.47
N ARG A 3 -51.82 20.64 57.07
CA ARG A 3 -50.72 20.40 56.16
C ARG A 3 -50.95 20.96 54.75
N ALA A 4 -49.93 21.64 54.22
CA ALA A 4 -49.85 22.06 52.83
C ALA A 4 -49.43 20.90 51.91
N ILE A 5 -49.80 21.07 50.65
CA ILE A 5 -50.00 20.07 49.61
C ILE A 5 -48.77 20.01 48.67
N LYS A 6 -48.67 18.91 47.93
CA LYS A 6 -48.40 18.80 46.46
C LYS A 6 -47.16 18.01 46.05
N SER A 7 -47.49 16.85 45.49
CA SER A 7 -47.05 16.33 44.19
C SER A 7 -45.80 15.45 44.11
N LEU A 8 -46.09 14.17 43.87
CA LEU A 8 -45.29 13.21 43.11
C LEU A 8 -44.80 13.80 41.79
N ALA A 9 -43.53 13.57 41.47
CA ALA A 9 -43.08 12.75 40.33
C ALA A 9 -41.58 13.01 40.08
N ALA A 10 -40.70 12.22 40.69
CA ALA A 10 -39.31 12.15 40.27
C ALA A 10 -39.20 11.06 39.20
N LEU A 11 -39.01 11.47 37.94
CA LEU A 11 -38.75 10.57 36.83
C LEU A 11 -37.31 10.06 36.97
N ALA A 12 -37.16 8.81 37.44
CA ALA A 12 -35.89 8.12 37.42
C ALA A 12 -35.60 7.62 36.00
N LEU A 13 -34.83 8.39 35.22
CA LEU A 13 -34.20 7.85 34.01
C LEU A 13 -32.94 7.07 34.40
N THR A 14 -33.14 5.78 34.63
CA THR A 14 -32.09 4.78 34.48
C THR A 14 -31.77 4.62 32.99
N GLY A 15 -30.53 4.85 32.59
CA GLY A 15 -30.08 4.61 31.22
C GLY A 15 -28.59 4.82 31.08
N ALA A 16 -27.82 3.77 31.42
CA ALA A 16 -26.46 3.57 30.91
C ALA A 16 -26.48 3.74 29.38
N SER A 17 -25.48 4.33 28.74
CA SER A 17 -24.15 3.73 28.64
C SER A 17 -23.15 4.74 28.09
N VAL A 18 -21.93 4.66 28.61
CA VAL A 18 -20.71 5.27 28.08
C VAL A 18 -20.58 4.92 26.60
N LEU A 19 -20.90 5.86 25.72
CA LEU A 19 -20.37 5.87 24.34
C LEU A 19 -19.15 6.79 24.32
N GLY A 20 -18.22 6.50 25.24
CA GLY A 20 -16.81 6.77 24.98
C GLY A 20 -16.41 5.79 23.90
N VAL A 21 -16.64 6.15 22.64
CA VAL A 21 -16.01 5.47 21.51
C VAL A 21 -14.53 5.80 21.64
N THR A 22 -13.81 5.02 22.46
CA THR A 22 -12.39 4.92 22.27
C THR A 22 -12.27 4.21 20.92
N SER A 23 -11.94 4.98 19.90
CA SER A 23 -11.41 4.41 18.67
C SER A 23 -10.32 3.44 19.11
N GLN A 24 -10.60 2.14 19.03
CA GLN A 24 -9.57 1.13 19.17
C GLN A 24 -8.71 1.28 17.91
N ALA A 25 -7.76 2.19 17.96
CA ALA A 25 -6.54 2.01 17.20
C ALA A 25 -5.89 0.77 17.80
N SER A 26 -6.21 -0.41 17.25
CA SER A 26 -5.36 -1.57 17.43
C SER A 26 -4.07 -1.23 16.70
N ALA A 27 -3.17 -0.53 17.39
CA ALA A 27 -1.78 -0.47 16.99
C ALA A 27 -1.24 -1.90 17.19
N ASP A 28 -1.33 -2.72 16.15
CA ASP A 28 -0.42 -3.85 16.04
C ASP A 28 1.00 -3.26 16.09
N PRO A 29 1.84 -3.60 17.08
CA PRO A 29 3.22 -3.12 17.15
C PRO A 29 4.10 -3.65 16.01
N ASN A 30 3.55 -4.51 15.15
CA ASN A 30 4.23 -4.96 13.95
C ASN A 30 4.01 -3.95 12.80
N PRO A 31 4.99 -3.10 12.45
CA PRO A 31 4.90 -2.21 11.29
C PRO A 31 4.70 -2.95 9.94
N ASN A 32 4.71 -4.29 9.96
CA ASN A 32 4.58 -5.15 8.79
C ASN A 32 3.22 -5.87 8.73
N ASN A 33 2.29 -5.65 9.67
CA ASN A 33 0.96 -6.27 9.64
C ASN A 33 -0.08 -5.34 9.04
N TYR A 34 0.01 -5.16 7.73
CA TYR A 34 -1.08 -4.57 6.97
C TYR A 34 -2.21 -5.59 6.89
N GLY A 35 -3.21 -5.48 7.78
CA GLY A 35 -4.33 -6.40 7.84
C GLY A 35 -5.00 -6.62 6.48
N ASP A 36 -4.88 -7.84 5.94
CA ASP A 36 -5.58 -8.48 4.82
C ASP A 36 -5.88 -7.69 3.53
N ARG A 37 -5.44 -6.45 3.39
CA ARG A 37 -5.53 -5.65 2.17
C ARG A 37 -4.12 -5.53 1.60
N PRO A 38 -3.85 -6.01 0.38
CA PRO A 38 -2.58 -5.74 -0.26
C PRO A 38 -2.42 -4.22 -0.36
N THR A 39 -1.44 -3.67 0.36
CA THR A 39 -1.10 -2.26 0.24
C THR A 39 -0.54 -2.03 -1.15
N THR A 40 -1.39 -1.55 -2.03
CA THR A 40 -0.98 -1.08 -3.35
C THR A 40 -0.43 0.33 -3.21
N ILE A 41 0.80 0.54 -3.66
CA ILE A 41 1.48 1.83 -3.62
C ILE A 41 1.78 2.27 -5.05
N GLN A 42 1.37 3.49 -5.38
CA GLN A 42 1.70 4.09 -6.66
C GLN A 42 3.10 4.70 -6.61
N LEU A 43 3.98 4.28 -7.52
CA LEU A 43 5.35 4.77 -7.62
C LEU A 43 5.60 5.30 -9.03
N ARG A 44 5.98 6.58 -9.14
CA ARG A 44 6.31 7.20 -10.43
C ARG A 44 7.72 6.83 -10.85
N THR A 45 7.88 6.53 -12.13
CA THR A 45 9.18 6.22 -12.73
C THR A 45 9.94 7.50 -13.01
N SER A 46 11.21 7.54 -12.58
CA SER A 46 12.14 8.62 -12.92
C SER A 46 13.02 8.28 -14.12
N ASP A 47 13.17 6.98 -14.42
CA ASP A 47 13.98 6.45 -15.52
C ASP A 47 13.15 5.54 -16.44
N HIS A 48 13.75 5.11 -17.55
CA HIS A 48 13.15 4.07 -18.36
C HIS A 48 13.30 2.71 -17.66
N VAL A 49 12.18 2.03 -17.40
CA VAL A 49 12.19 0.75 -16.66
C VAL A 49 11.37 -0.31 -17.38
N GLY A 50 11.96 -1.50 -17.52
CA GLY A 50 11.26 -2.66 -18.07
C GLY A 50 10.29 -3.27 -17.06
N VAL A 51 9.19 -3.84 -17.56
CA VAL A 51 8.25 -4.62 -16.75
C VAL A 51 8.42 -6.10 -17.09
N TYR A 52 8.91 -6.88 -16.14
CA TYR A 52 9.44 -8.22 -16.32
C TYR A 52 8.49 -9.30 -15.77
N THR A 53 8.57 -10.50 -16.33
CA THR A 53 7.79 -11.67 -15.87
C THR A 53 8.35 -12.29 -14.60
N ALA A 54 9.63 -12.04 -14.28
CA ALA A 54 10.28 -12.41 -13.03
C ALA A 54 11.15 -11.25 -12.52
N ALA A 55 11.57 -11.32 -11.25
CA ALA A 55 12.52 -10.38 -10.64
C ALA A 55 13.96 -10.63 -11.15
N ASP A 56 14.13 -10.62 -12.47
CA ASP A 56 15.38 -10.94 -13.18
C ASP A 56 15.43 -10.16 -14.50
N PRO A 57 16.49 -9.39 -14.79
CA PRO A 57 16.58 -8.58 -16.00
C PRO A 57 16.72 -9.43 -17.28
N GLY A 58 17.13 -10.70 -17.15
CA GLY A 58 17.18 -11.69 -18.22
C GLY A 58 15.84 -12.36 -18.52
N SER A 59 14.82 -12.16 -17.67
CA SER A 59 13.48 -12.68 -17.92
C SER A 59 12.76 -11.89 -19.03
N GLY A 60 11.74 -12.51 -19.63
CA GLY A 60 10.92 -11.85 -20.65
C GLY A 60 10.15 -10.66 -20.07
N LYS A 61 9.98 -9.61 -20.85
CA LYS A 61 9.10 -8.49 -20.50
C LYS A 61 7.64 -8.82 -20.82
N VAL A 62 6.73 -8.35 -19.99
CA VAL A 62 5.29 -8.51 -20.22
C VAL A 62 4.84 -7.71 -21.45
N ASN A 63 3.69 -8.08 -22.01
CA ASN A 63 3.01 -7.38 -23.11
C ASN A 63 3.91 -7.05 -24.32
N GLY A 64 4.85 -7.94 -24.65
CA GLY A 64 5.66 -7.82 -25.87
C GLY A 64 6.70 -6.69 -25.82
N ASN A 65 7.43 -6.55 -24.70
CA ASN A 65 8.47 -5.54 -24.44
C ASN A 65 7.99 -4.25 -23.74
N LEU A 66 7.03 -4.36 -22.82
CA LEU A 66 6.56 -3.23 -22.02
C LEU A 66 7.72 -2.56 -21.27
N THR A 67 7.90 -1.27 -21.55
CA THR A 67 8.92 -0.41 -20.96
C THR A 67 8.26 0.92 -20.61
N LEU A 68 8.40 1.33 -19.36
CA LEU A 68 7.89 2.59 -18.85
C LEU A 68 8.89 3.70 -19.17
N SER A 69 8.38 4.90 -19.40
CA SER A 69 9.15 6.12 -19.59
C SER A 69 9.08 7.00 -18.33
N PRO A 70 9.98 7.98 -18.17
CA PRO A 70 9.87 8.93 -17.07
C PRO A 70 8.50 9.63 -17.05
N GLY A 71 7.85 9.64 -15.89
CA GLY A 71 6.50 10.21 -15.70
C GLY A 71 5.36 9.19 -15.78
N ASP A 72 5.62 7.98 -16.25
CA ASP A 72 4.74 6.83 -16.06
C ASP A 72 4.72 6.44 -14.57
N TYR A 73 3.83 5.52 -14.19
CA TYR A 73 3.86 4.97 -12.84
C TYR A 73 3.51 3.49 -12.80
N ILE A 74 3.95 2.85 -11.73
CA ILE A 74 3.56 1.49 -11.36
C ILE A 74 2.65 1.52 -10.15
N VAL A 75 1.87 0.45 -10.00
CA VAL A 75 1.21 0.08 -8.77
C VAL A 75 1.92 -1.16 -8.22
N ALA A 76 2.78 -0.93 -7.23
CA ALA A 76 3.52 -1.96 -6.54
C ALA A 76 2.70 -2.54 -5.38
N THR A 77 2.88 -3.82 -5.10
CA THR A 77 2.20 -4.53 -4.00
C THR A 77 3.15 -4.92 -2.88
N CYS A 78 4.36 -5.33 -3.22
CA CYS A 78 5.41 -5.71 -2.30
C CYS A 78 6.77 -5.68 -3.01
N TRP A 79 7.87 -5.81 -2.27
CA TRP A 79 9.22 -5.96 -2.82
C TRP A 79 9.78 -7.36 -2.59
N VAL A 80 10.71 -7.77 -3.44
CA VAL A 80 11.49 -9.02 -3.32
C VAL A 80 12.96 -8.75 -3.61
N VAL A 81 13.82 -9.63 -3.07
CA VAL A 81 15.19 -9.80 -3.56
C VAL A 81 15.15 -10.65 -4.82
N GLY A 82 15.71 -10.15 -5.91
CA GLY A 82 15.76 -10.81 -7.20
C GLY A 82 17.19 -10.93 -7.73
N ALA A 83 17.33 -11.03 -9.05
CA ALA A 83 18.65 -10.98 -9.68
C ALA A 83 19.22 -9.56 -9.60
N ASN A 84 20.55 -9.48 -9.50
CA ASN A 84 21.26 -8.22 -9.46
C ASN A 84 21.31 -7.56 -10.84
N VAL A 85 21.16 -6.23 -10.89
CA VAL A 85 21.31 -5.43 -12.10
C VAL A 85 22.54 -4.53 -12.00
N GLY A 86 23.64 -4.96 -12.61
CA GLY A 86 24.88 -4.20 -12.66
C GLY A 86 25.46 -3.93 -11.26
N SER A 87 25.49 -2.65 -10.86
CA SER A 87 25.91 -2.21 -9.52
C SER A 87 24.78 -1.55 -8.73
N ALA A 88 23.55 -1.58 -9.25
CA ALA A 88 22.41 -0.85 -8.67
C ALA A 88 21.69 -1.65 -7.57
N GLY A 89 21.98 -2.95 -7.45
CA GLY A 89 21.41 -3.83 -6.43
C GLY A 89 20.48 -4.89 -7.02
N ASP A 90 19.64 -5.44 -6.15
CA ASP A 90 18.84 -6.66 -6.38
C ASP A 90 17.39 -6.51 -5.87
N VAL A 91 16.92 -5.28 -5.64
CA VAL A 91 15.56 -5.02 -5.16
C VAL A 91 14.59 -4.83 -6.32
N TRP A 92 13.49 -5.56 -6.28
CA TRP A 92 12.43 -5.53 -7.29
C TRP A 92 11.07 -5.30 -6.64
N TYR A 93 10.23 -4.48 -7.27
CA TYR A 93 8.84 -4.34 -6.88
C TYR A 93 7.96 -5.29 -7.67
N ARG A 94 7.05 -5.99 -6.98
CA ARG A 94 5.97 -6.76 -7.58
C ARG A 94 4.88 -5.81 -8.06
N THR A 95 4.73 -5.73 -9.36
CA THR A 95 3.92 -4.75 -10.07
C THR A 95 2.64 -5.38 -10.59
N ALA A 96 1.50 -4.91 -10.07
CA ALA A 96 0.18 -5.41 -10.43
C ALA A 96 -0.43 -4.67 -11.63
N GLN A 97 -0.09 -3.38 -11.76
CA GLN A 97 -0.57 -2.48 -12.80
C GLN A 97 0.53 -1.48 -13.13
N VAL A 98 0.53 -1.01 -14.37
CA VAL A 98 1.27 0.19 -14.78
C VAL A 98 0.34 1.17 -15.47
N HIS A 99 0.74 2.43 -15.49
CA HIS A 99 0.08 3.49 -16.21
C HIS A 99 1.06 4.15 -17.16
N ILE A 100 0.69 4.20 -18.44
CA ILE A 100 1.44 4.86 -19.48
C ILE A 100 0.81 6.22 -19.72
N ASN A 101 1.60 7.29 -19.60
CA ASN A 101 1.13 8.64 -19.87
C ASN A 101 0.66 8.77 -21.32
N GLY A 102 -0.61 9.15 -21.52
CA GLY A 102 -1.26 9.18 -22.84
C GLY A 102 -1.67 7.80 -23.39
N GLY A 103 -1.34 6.70 -22.71
CA GLY A 103 -1.70 5.32 -23.08
C GLY A 103 -2.71 4.63 -22.16
N GLY A 104 -2.83 5.08 -20.90
CA GLY A 104 -3.77 4.56 -19.91
C GLY A 104 -3.21 3.42 -19.06
N ASP A 105 -4.11 2.73 -18.36
CA ASP A 105 -3.76 1.68 -17.40
C ASP A 105 -3.64 0.30 -18.06
N ILE A 106 -2.61 -0.45 -17.65
CA ILE A 106 -2.33 -1.81 -18.09
C ILE A 106 -2.19 -2.69 -16.86
N TYR A 107 -3.07 -3.68 -16.73
CA TYR A 107 -2.96 -4.71 -15.70
C TYR A 107 -1.94 -5.77 -16.14
N THR A 108 -0.87 -5.91 -15.37
CA THR A 108 0.28 -6.76 -15.73
C THR A 108 0.24 -8.13 -15.04
N GLY A 109 -0.64 -8.31 -14.05
CA GLY A 109 -0.68 -9.53 -13.24
C GLY A 109 0.53 -9.62 -12.31
N ALA A 110 1.13 -10.80 -12.18
CA ALA A 110 2.36 -10.98 -11.40
C ALA A 110 3.58 -10.58 -12.26
N ALA A 111 3.90 -9.30 -12.28
CA ALA A 111 5.09 -8.76 -12.95
C ALA A 111 6.04 -8.10 -11.95
N TYR A 112 7.24 -7.73 -12.42
CA TYR A 112 8.28 -7.14 -11.60
C TYR A 112 8.93 -5.95 -12.31
N THR A 113 9.26 -4.92 -11.55
CA THR A 113 10.02 -3.75 -12.02
C THR A 113 11.19 -3.48 -11.10
N PHE A 114 12.35 -3.17 -11.67
CA PHE A 114 13.57 -2.95 -10.90
C PHE A 114 13.47 -1.65 -10.09
N ALA A 115 13.50 -1.76 -8.76
CA ALA A 115 13.17 -0.66 -7.86
C ALA A 115 14.06 0.59 -8.06
N PRO A 116 15.39 0.46 -8.25
CA PRO A 116 16.25 1.61 -8.52
C PRO A 116 15.87 2.45 -9.74
N TYR A 117 15.22 1.88 -10.76
CA TYR A 117 14.80 2.62 -11.96
C TYR A 117 13.36 3.12 -11.89
N VAL A 118 12.61 2.71 -10.87
CA VAL A 118 11.29 3.27 -10.58
C VAL A 118 11.49 4.55 -9.77
N ASP A 119 11.98 4.42 -8.55
CA ASP A 119 12.03 5.51 -7.57
C ASP A 119 13.37 5.57 -6.82
N TYR A 120 14.46 5.09 -7.43
CA TYR A 120 15.77 4.94 -6.77
C TYR A 120 15.72 4.03 -5.54
N ALA A 121 14.78 3.07 -5.52
CA ALA A 121 14.47 2.21 -4.38
C ALA A 121 14.11 3.00 -3.09
N ALA A 122 13.60 4.22 -3.23
CA ALA A 122 13.24 5.05 -2.08
C ALA A 122 12.11 4.41 -1.25
N ALA A 123 11.06 3.90 -1.90
CA ALA A 123 9.91 3.31 -1.20
C ALA A 123 10.25 1.99 -0.49
N PHE A 124 11.27 1.26 -0.93
CA PHE A 124 11.86 0.13 -0.20
C PHE A 124 12.53 0.58 1.11
N HIS A 125 13.25 1.72 1.10
CA HIS A 125 13.94 2.24 2.28
C HIS A 125 13.04 3.03 3.25
N ASN A 126 11.88 3.51 2.78
CA ASN A 126 10.95 4.30 3.59
C ASN A 126 10.17 3.44 4.59
N VAL A 127 9.71 4.06 5.69
CA VAL A 127 8.76 3.45 6.63
C VAL A 127 7.49 4.33 6.66
N PRO A 128 6.30 3.78 6.37
CA PRO A 128 6.01 2.35 6.34
C PRO A 128 6.21 1.66 4.97
N GLY A 129 6.66 2.39 3.93
CA GLY A 129 7.27 1.86 2.69
C GLY A 129 6.45 0.83 1.90
N VAL A 130 7.12 0.17 0.95
CA VAL A 130 6.61 -1.05 0.30
C VAL A 130 6.93 -2.24 1.22
N PRO A 131 5.98 -3.11 1.55
CA PRO A 131 6.26 -4.30 2.37
C PRO A 131 6.97 -5.40 1.57
N HIS A 132 7.63 -6.32 2.26
CA HIS A 132 8.22 -7.51 1.61
C HIS A 132 7.13 -8.48 1.16
N CYS A 133 7.33 -9.19 0.05
CA CYS A 133 6.41 -10.26 -0.36
C CYS A 133 6.53 -11.48 0.57
N LEU A 134 5.41 -12.14 0.86
CA LEU A 134 5.36 -13.38 1.65
C LEU A 134 5.70 -14.61 0.82
#